data_AF-A0A1E4FA36-F1
#
_entry.id   AF-A0A1E4FA36-F1
#
_cell.length_a   1.000
_cell.length_b   1.000
_cell.length_c   1.000
_cell.angle_alpha   90.00
_cell.angle_beta   90.00
_cell.angle_gamma   90.00
#
_symmetry.space_group_name_H-M   'P 1'
#
loop_
_entity.id
_entity.type
_entity.pdbx_description
1 polymer ?
#
loop_
_entity_poly.entity_id
_entity_poly.type
_entity_poly.pdbx_seq_one_letter_code
_entity_poly.pdbx_strand_id
1 'polypeptide(L)'
;MQVQNPASVSPAQMLRIRQQAEEMEGVFLTMLTKQMFAGIKSDDNFGGGFGEETWRSMQAEQLANTMAQGGGIGIADDLMTQMITLQEAANAGRAATNPTALPGTGVYGK
;
A
#
# COMPACT_ATOMS: atom_id res chain seq x y z
N MET A 1 -20.52 -0.45 32.72
CA MET A 1 -20.96 -0.78 31.35
C MET A 1 -19.77 -0.57 30.43
N GLN A 2 -19.34 -1.61 29.71
CA GLN A 2 -18.20 -1.55 28.81
C GLN A 2 -18.56 -0.71 27.58
N VAL A 3 -17.78 0.32 27.30
CA VAL A 3 -17.83 1.05 26.03
C VAL A 3 -17.14 0.17 25.00
N GLN A 4 -17.91 -0.59 24.21
CA GLN A 4 -17.39 -1.21 22.99
C GLN A 4 -16.99 -0.09 22.04
N ASN A 5 -15.71 -0.02 21.69
CA ASN A 5 -15.16 0.88 20.70
C ASN A 5 -15.07 0.15 19.34
N PRO A 6 -15.99 0.34 18.39
CA PRO A 6 -15.95 -0.38 17.10
C PRO A 6 -14.95 0.21 16.08
N ALA A 7 -13.99 1.05 16.48
CA ALA A 7 -13.20 1.85 15.53
C ALA A 7 -11.67 1.64 15.58
N SER A 8 -11.14 0.65 16.31
CA SER A 8 -9.70 0.38 16.29
C SER A 8 -9.34 -0.63 15.20
N VAL A 9 -8.58 -0.21 14.18
CA VAL A 9 -7.92 -1.11 13.23
C VAL A 9 -7.15 -2.17 14.03
N SER A 10 -7.51 -3.44 13.86
CA SER A 10 -6.86 -4.52 14.61
C SER A 10 -5.40 -4.70 14.15
N PRO A 11 -4.50 -5.24 14.99
CA PRO A 11 -3.11 -5.50 14.58
C PRO A 11 -3.00 -6.35 13.31
N ALA A 12 -3.89 -7.33 13.14
CA ALA A 12 -3.94 -8.16 11.93
C ALA A 12 -4.35 -7.36 10.67
N GLN A 13 -5.26 -6.40 10.80
CA GLN A 13 -5.62 -5.50 9.69
C GLN A 13 -4.48 -4.55 9.35
N MET A 14 -3.79 -4.03 10.36
CA MET A 14 -2.63 -3.15 10.18
C MET A 14 -1.51 -3.85 9.40
N LEU A 15 -1.21 -5.11 9.73
CA LEU A 15 -0.23 -5.92 8.99
C LEU A 15 -0.63 -6.15 7.53
N ARG A 16 -1.92 -6.38 7.25
CA ARG A 16 -2.40 -6.54 5.87
C ARG A 16 -2.32 -5.23 5.08
N ILE A 17 -2.66 -4.11 5.69
CA ILE A 17 -2.55 -2.79 5.05
C ILE A 17 -1.08 -2.49 4.73
N ARG A 18 -0.16 -2.80 5.66
CA ARG A 18 1.28 -2.66 5.43
C ARG A 18 1.75 -3.48 4.23
N GLN A 19 1.39 -4.76 4.16
CA GLN A 19 1.76 -5.62 3.03
C GLN A 19 1.22 -5.07 1.69
N GLN A 20 -0.02 -4.60 1.67
CA GLN A 20 -0.60 -4.00 0.46
C GLN A 20 0.11 -2.71 0.04
N ALA A 21 0.53 -1.90 1.01
CA ALA A 21 1.28 -0.67 0.73
C ALA A 21 2.68 -0.96 0.17
N GLU A 22 3.38 -1.96 0.73
CA GLU A 22 4.68 -2.44 0.23
C GLU A 22 4.57 -3.00 -1.21
N GLU A 23 3.52 -3.78 -1.50
CA GLU A 23 3.25 -4.28 -2.86
C GLU A 23 3.02 -3.14 -3.87
N MET A 24 2.25 -2.13 -3.49
CA MET A 24 2.01 -0.96 -4.34
C MET A 24 3.27 -0.11 -4.56
N GLU A 25 4.11 0.04 -3.54
CA GLU A 25 5.42 0.68 -3.68
C GLU A 25 6.31 -0.09 -4.66
N GLY A 26 6.31 -1.43 -4.63
CA GLY A 26 7.02 -2.26 -5.60
C GLY A 26 6.58 -2.02 -7.06
N VAL A 27 5.28 -1.87 -7.29
CA VAL A 27 4.74 -1.51 -8.62
C VAL A 27 5.21 -0.12 -9.04
N PHE A 28 5.19 0.85 -8.12
CA PHE A 28 5.66 2.20 -8.38
C PHE A 28 7.15 2.25 -8.72
N LEU A 29 8.00 1.59 -7.92
CA LEU A 29 9.43 1.48 -8.18
C LEU A 29 9.71 0.80 -9.51
N THR A 30 8.93 -0.22 -9.89
CA THR A 30 9.03 -0.85 -11.21
C THR A 30 8.73 0.15 -12.32
N MET A 31 7.70 0.99 -12.18
CA MET A 31 7.36 2.03 -13.17
C MET A 31 8.46 3.10 -13.26
N LEU A 32 8.97 3.58 -12.12
CA LEU A 32 10.07 4.54 -12.09
C LEU A 32 11.34 3.98 -12.73
N THR A 33 11.69 2.73 -12.41
CA THR A 33 12.83 2.03 -12.98
C THR A 33 12.69 1.97 -14.49
N LYS A 34 11.54 1.51 -15.01
CA LYS A 34 11.27 1.50 -16.45
C LYS A 34 11.40 2.87 -17.11
N GLN A 35 10.93 3.96 -16.47
CA GLN A 35 11.09 5.32 -16.99
C GLN A 35 12.55 5.79 -17.00
N MET A 36 13.32 5.47 -15.95
CA MET A 36 14.76 5.77 -15.92
C MET A 36 15.51 5.03 -17.04
N PHE A 37 15.23 3.75 -17.27
CA PHE A 37 15.84 2.97 -18.36
C PHE A 37 15.39 3.45 -19.75
N ALA A 38 14.13 3.85 -19.92
CA ALA A 38 13.65 4.45 -21.16
C ALA A 38 14.31 5.81 -21.46
N GLY A 39 14.70 6.56 -20.43
CA GLY A 39 15.44 7.83 -20.54
C GLY A 39 16.91 7.65 -20.92
N ILE A 40 17.51 6.51 -20.58
CA ILE A 40 18.85 6.11 -21.02
C ILE A 40 18.70 5.53 -22.44
N LYS A 41 18.41 6.38 -23.43
CA LYS A 41 18.63 6.01 -24.83
C LYS A 41 20.12 5.84 -25.03
N SER A 42 20.54 4.64 -25.42
CA SER A 42 21.90 4.39 -25.88
C SER A 42 22.24 5.41 -26.95
N ASP A 43 23.22 6.26 -26.66
CA ASP A 43 23.84 7.09 -27.68
C ASP A 43 24.31 6.14 -28.77
N ASP A 44 23.86 6.29 -30.02
CA ASP A 44 24.14 5.39 -31.15
C ASP A 44 25.66 5.16 -31.35
N ASN A 45 26.50 5.96 -30.70
CA ASN A 45 27.96 5.94 -30.75
C ASN A 45 28.66 5.24 -29.58
N PHE A 46 27.96 4.82 -28.51
CA PHE A 46 28.58 4.17 -27.33
C PHE A 46 27.86 2.88 -26.94
N GLY A 47 28.37 1.75 -27.44
CA GLY A 47 28.37 0.49 -26.68
C GLY A 47 27.14 -0.43 -26.79
N GLY A 48 26.56 -0.58 -27.98
CA GLY A 48 25.39 -1.44 -28.21
C GLY A 48 25.69 -2.92 -28.41
N GLY A 49 26.09 -3.64 -27.36
CA GLY A 49 26.16 -5.10 -27.37
C GLY A 49 25.16 -5.73 -26.39
N PHE A 50 24.52 -6.85 -26.78
CA PHE A 50 23.56 -7.60 -25.92
C PHE A 50 24.11 -7.89 -24.50
N GLY A 51 25.42 -8.09 -24.38
CA GLY A 51 26.09 -8.30 -23.10
C GLY A 51 26.10 -7.07 -22.17
N GLU A 52 26.26 -5.86 -22.72
CA GLU A 52 26.21 -4.62 -21.92
C GLU A 52 24.77 -4.34 -21.48
N GLU A 53 23.80 -4.51 -22.37
CA GLU A 53 22.37 -4.36 -22.06
C GLU A 53 21.93 -5.34 -20.95
N THR A 54 22.36 -6.61 -21.04
CA THR A 54 22.10 -7.62 -20.02
C THR A 54 22.75 -7.24 -18.69
N TRP A 55 24.02 -6.82 -18.69
CA TRP A 55 24.71 -6.41 -17.47
C TRP A 55 24.09 -5.18 -16.82
N ARG A 56 23.71 -4.17 -17.62
CA ARG A 56 23.00 -2.98 -17.15
C ARG A 56 21.64 -3.33 -16.56
N SER A 57 20.92 -4.26 -17.16
CA SER A 57 19.64 -4.76 -16.64
C SER A 57 19.82 -5.50 -15.32
N MET A 58 20.83 -6.37 -15.19
CA MET A 58 21.13 -7.03 -13.92
C MET A 58 21.53 -6.03 -12.81
N GLN A 59 22.34 -5.02 -13.14
CA GLN A 59 22.71 -3.95 -12.21
C GLN A 59 21.48 -3.12 -11.79
N ALA A 60 20.58 -2.84 -12.73
CA ALA A 60 19.31 -2.18 -12.47
C ALA A 60 18.46 -2.94 -11.46
N GLU A 61 18.29 -4.24 -11.70
CA GLU A 61 17.49 -5.12 -10.86
C GLU A 61 18.09 -5.21 -9.45
N GLN A 62 19.42 -5.34 -9.33
CA GLN A 62 20.07 -5.37 -8.02
C GLN A 62 19.96 -4.04 -7.27
N LEU A 63 20.07 -2.90 -7.96
CA LEU A 63 19.87 -1.59 -7.36
C LEU A 63 18.42 -1.42 -6.88
N ALA A 64 17.44 -1.76 -7.72
CA ALA A 64 16.03 -1.70 -7.37
C ALA A 64 15.70 -2.63 -6.20
N ASN A 65 16.24 -3.85 -6.19
CA ASN A 65 16.04 -4.81 -5.11
C ASN A 65 16.70 -4.34 -3.80
N THR A 66 17.88 -3.73 -3.86
CA THR A 66 18.55 -3.15 -2.68
C THR A 66 17.75 -1.99 -2.11
N MET A 67 17.19 -1.12 -2.97
CA MET A 67 16.30 -0.03 -2.55
C MET A 67 15.02 -0.57 -1.91
N ALA A 68 14.42 -1.62 -2.46
CA ALA A 68 13.25 -2.27 -1.86
C ALA A 68 13.57 -2.93 -0.51
N GLN A 69 14.66 -3.69 -0.41
CA GLN A 69 15.08 -4.39 0.82
C GLN A 69 15.49 -3.45 1.95
N GLY A 70 15.99 -2.26 1.62
CA GLY A 70 16.34 -1.21 2.60
C GLY A 70 15.13 -0.54 3.28
N GLY A 71 13.90 -0.92 2.92
CA GLY A 71 12.67 -0.28 3.38
C GLY A 71 11.98 0.57 2.31
N GLY A 72 12.29 0.35 1.04
CA GLY A 72 11.73 1.12 -0.07
C GLY A 72 12.24 2.55 -0.10
N ILE A 73 11.45 3.45 -0.71
CA ILE A 73 11.70 4.90 -0.69
C ILE A 73 10.85 5.60 0.38
N GLY A 74 10.08 4.84 1.16
CA GLY A 74 9.21 5.32 2.24
C GLY A 74 7.80 5.67 1.79
N ILE A 75 7.41 5.37 0.54
CA ILE A 75 6.06 5.66 0.06
C ILE A 75 5.02 4.72 0.69
N ALA A 76 5.43 3.50 1.07
CA ALA A 76 4.55 2.54 1.71
C ALA A 76 3.94 3.08 3.02
N ASP A 77 4.68 3.86 3.80
CA ASP A 77 4.18 4.45 5.06
C ASP A 77 3.10 5.51 4.79
N ASP A 78 3.34 6.42 3.85
CA ASP A 78 2.36 7.44 3.44
C ASP A 78 1.10 6.82 2.83
N LEU A 79 1.28 5.74 2.06
CA LEU A 79 0.18 5.00 1.44
C LEU A 79 -0.64 4.24 2.49
N MET A 80 0.01 3.65 3.48
CA MET A 80 -0.64 3.00 4.62
C MET A 80 -1.53 3.99 5.39
N THR A 81 -1.05 5.21 5.68
CA THR A 81 -1.87 6.25 6.33
C THR A 81 -3.12 6.56 5.50
N GLN A 82 -2.98 6.74 4.18
CA GLN A 82 -4.11 7.00 3.30
C GLN A 82 -5.10 5.83 3.25
N MET A 83 -4.61 4.59 3.17
CA MET A 83 -5.45 3.39 3.17
C MET A 83 -6.25 3.26 4.48
N ILE A 84 -5.65 3.58 5.63
CA ILE A 84 -6.34 3.61 6.92
C ILE A 84 -7.44 4.67 6.91
N THR A 85 -7.14 5.90 6.50
CA THR A 85 -8.13 6.99 6.43
C THR A 85 -9.30 6.63 5.50
N LEU A 86 -9.03 6.00 4.35
CA LEU A 86 -10.07 5.54 3.43
C LEU A 86 -10.93 4.42 4.02
N GLN A 87 -10.32 3.46 4.74
CA GLN A 87 -11.05 2.41 5.45
C GLN A 87 -11.92 2.96 6.58
N GLU A 88 -11.42 3.93 7.34
CA GLU A 88 -12.18 4.62 8.37
C GLU A 88 -13.38 5.37 7.78
N ALA A 89 -13.19 6.11 6.69
CA ALA A 89 -14.26 6.80 5.98
C ALA A 89 -15.31 5.82 5.41
N ALA A 90 -14.87 4.70 4.84
CA ALA A 90 -15.76 3.66 4.33
C ALA A 90 -16.54 2.95 5.44
N ASN A 91 -15.93 2.73 6.61
CA ASN A 91 -16.58 2.14 7.78
C ASN A 91 -17.56 3.11 8.45
N ALA A 92 -17.25 4.42 8.50
CA ALA A 92 -18.16 5.44 8.98
C ALA A 92 -19.44 5.51 8.13
N GLY A 93 -19.33 5.38 6.81
CA GLY A 93 -20.48 5.27 5.91
C GLY A 93 -21.32 4.02 6.13
N ARG A 94 -20.69 2.88 6.49
CA ARG A 94 -21.39 1.62 6.83
C ARG A 94 -22.10 1.65 8.17
N ALA A 95 -21.58 2.38 9.15
CA ALA A 95 -22.22 2.56 10.45
C ALA A 95 -23.48 3.44 10.35
N ALA A 96 -23.50 4.42 9.45
CA ALA A 96 -24.65 5.30 9.21
C ALA A 96 -25.84 4.59 8.53
N THR A 97 -25.63 3.44 7.88
CA THR A 97 -26.66 2.69 7.16
C THR A 97 -27.24 1.51 7.94
N ASN A 98 -27.13 1.48 9.27
CA ASN A 98 -27.83 0.50 10.11
C ASN A 98 -28.96 1.18 10.92
N PRO A 99 -30.17 1.38 10.37
CA PRO A 99 -31.20 2.18 11.02
C PRO A 99 -32.08 1.40 12.00
N THR A 100 -31.83 0.12 12.31
CA THR A 100 -32.81 -0.67 13.08
C THR A 100 -32.19 -1.53 14.17
N ALA A 101 -31.81 -0.87 15.28
CA ALA A 101 -31.91 -1.47 16.60
C ALA A 101 -32.75 -0.52 17.47
N LEU A 102 -34.08 -0.68 17.38
CA LEU A 102 -35.00 0.07 18.23
C LEU A 102 -34.76 -0.29 19.71
N PRO A 103 -34.61 0.69 20.61
CA PRO A 103 -34.49 0.44 22.05
C PRO A 103 -35.84 0.04 22.65
N GLY A 104 -35.87 -1.15 23.25
CA GLY A 104 -36.63 -1.49 24.46
C GLY A 104 -38.15 -1.28 24.47
N THR A 105 -38.89 -2.38 24.34
CA THR A 105 -40.11 -2.57 25.15
C THR A 105 -40.03 -3.91 25.86
N GLY A 106 -39.14 -3.98 26.84
CA GLY A 106 -39.22 -4.94 27.92
C GLY A 106 -39.83 -4.27 29.14
N VAL A 107 -40.97 -4.81 29.60
CA VAL A 107 -41.47 -4.82 30.98
C VAL A 107 -42.30 -3.63 31.47
N TYR A 108 -43.62 -3.82 31.49
CA TYR A 108 -44.51 -3.70 32.67
C TYR A 108 -45.56 -4.82 32.47
N GLY A 109 -45.76 -5.84 33.31
CA GLY A 109 -45.95 -5.82 34.76
C GLY A 109 -47.40 -6.24 35.05
N LYS A 110 -47.58 -7.53 35.41
CA LYS A 110 -48.79 -8.35 35.69
C LYS A 110 -49.49 -9.03 34.52
#